data_AF-A0A653F3L1-F1
#
_entry.id   AF-A0A653F3L1-F1
#
_cell.length_a   1.000
_cell.length_b   1.000
_cell.length_c   1.000
_cell.angle_alpha   90.00
_cell.angle_beta   90.00
_cell.angle_gamma   90.00
#
_symmetry.space_group_name_H-M   'P 1'
#
loop_
_entity.id
_entity.type
_entity.pdbx_description
1 polymer ?
#
loop_
_entity_poly.entity_id
_entity_poly.type
_entity_poly.pdbx_seq_one_letter_code
_entity_poly.pdbx_strand_id
1 'polypeptide(L)'
;MQAAAGRGLTGGGTILPMSDVIRLARHANHYLAIFDQGTAVALYHTKRLASPGQRIVLYAKERGCSAPGCDVSGYYCEVHHCTPYATCGTTDVNDLTFACGGHHPLAEKGWTTRKNTTGDTEWIPPPHLDHGQPRTNSFHHPEKHLAEEDDGDP
;
A
#
# COMPACT_ATOMS: atom_id res chain seq x y z
N MET A 1 -2.50 -25.21 -20.00
CA MET A 1 -1.32 -25.06 -19.12
C MET A 1 -0.96 -23.57 -18.96
N GLN A 2 -1.84 -22.77 -18.34
CA GLN A 2 -1.66 -21.31 -18.23
C GLN A 2 -1.90 -20.78 -16.80
N ALA A 3 -2.16 -21.68 -15.85
CA ALA A 3 -2.55 -21.36 -14.47
C ALA A 3 -1.38 -21.26 -13.47
N ALA A 4 -0.11 -21.32 -13.92
CA ALA A 4 1.05 -21.32 -13.02
C ALA A 4 2.29 -20.60 -13.58
N ALA A 5 2.11 -19.68 -14.54
CA ALA A 5 3.20 -18.78 -14.91
C ALA A 5 3.21 -17.64 -13.89
N GLY A 6 4.05 -17.75 -12.85
CA GLY A 6 4.23 -16.67 -11.90
C GLY A 6 4.58 -15.36 -12.63
N ARG A 7 4.07 -14.24 -12.15
CA ARG A 7 4.36 -12.92 -12.70
C ARG A 7 4.90 -12.04 -11.58
N GLY A 8 5.77 -11.09 -11.91
CA GLY A 8 6.24 -10.09 -10.96
C GLY A 8 5.56 -8.75 -11.23
N LEU A 9 5.21 -8.03 -10.17
CA LEU A 9 4.73 -6.65 -10.25
C LEU A 9 5.89 -5.71 -9.86
N THR A 10 6.19 -4.72 -10.69
CA THR A 10 7.16 -3.68 -10.34
C THR A 10 6.49 -2.57 -9.53
N GLY A 11 7.26 -1.79 -8.76
CA GLY A 11 6.72 -0.63 -8.04
C GLY A 11 6.19 0.49 -8.95
N GLY A 12 6.47 0.41 -10.25
CA GLY A 12 5.88 1.28 -11.28
C GLY A 12 4.56 0.76 -11.84
N GLY A 13 4.07 -0.40 -11.40
CA GLY A 13 2.81 -1.01 -11.84
C GLY A 13 2.93 -1.98 -13.03
N THR A 14 4.14 -2.22 -13.54
CA THR A 14 4.35 -3.11 -14.70
C THR A 14 4.36 -4.58 -14.27
N ILE A 15 3.66 -5.42 -15.02
CA ILE A 15 3.70 -6.88 -14.86
C ILE A 15 4.79 -7.47 -15.74
N LEU A 16 5.71 -8.21 -15.13
CA LEU A 16 6.83 -8.89 -15.78
C LEU A 16 6.61 -10.41 -15.82
N PRO A 17 7.02 -11.08 -16.91
CA PRO A 17 7.09 -12.54 -16.94
C PRO A 17 8.14 -13.04 -15.93
N MET A 18 7.96 -14.23 -15.37
CA MET A 18 8.89 -14.80 -14.38
C MET A 18 10.34 -14.86 -14.86
N SER A 19 10.56 -15.09 -16.16
CA SER A 19 11.90 -15.07 -16.76
C SER A 19 12.62 -13.73 -16.56
N ASP A 20 11.90 -12.62 -16.72
CA ASP A 20 12.46 -11.28 -16.49
C ASP A 20 12.63 -10.97 -15.02
N VAL A 21 11.68 -11.41 -14.17
CA VAL A 21 11.83 -11.30 -12.72
C VAL A 21 13.10 -12.00 -12.26
N ILE A 22 13.30 -13.28 -12.61
CA ILE A 22 14.50 -14.05 -12.26
C ILE A 22 15.76 -13.38 -12.82
N ARG A 23 15.70 -12.91 -14.07
CA ARG A 23 16.84 -12.24 -14.72
C ARG A 23 17.25 -10.97 -13.98
N LEU A 24 16.30 -10.13 -13.59
CA LEU A 24 16.56 -8.90 -12.82
C LEU A 24 16.97 -9.21 -11.38
N ALA A 25 16.33 -10.20 -10.76
CA ALA A 25 16.56 -10.62 -9.39
C ALA A 25 18.00 -11.12 -9.16
N ARG A 26 18.68 -11.67 -10.18
CA ARG A 26 20.08 -12.14 -10.09
C ARG A 26 21.08 -11.11 -9.58
N HIS A 27 20.79 -9.82 -9.74
CA HIS A 27 21.66 -8.72 -9.28
C HIS A 27 20.96 -7.80 -8.27
N ALA A 28 19.81 -8.24 -7.73
CA ALA A 28 19.03 -7.44 -6.79
C ALA A 28 19.44 -7.71 -5.34
N ASN A 29 19.20 -6.71 -4.48
CA ASN A 29 19.16 -6.95 -3.04
C ASN A 29 17.78 -7.55 -2.69
N HIS A 30 17.76 -8.78 -2.20
CA HIS A 30 16.53 -9.47 -1.86
C HIS A 30 16.04 -9.06 -0.47
N TYR A 31 14.76 -8.73 -0.39
CA TYR A 31 14.07 -8.43 0.86
C TYR A 31 12.86 -9.34 0.99
N LEU A 32 12.67 -9.91 2.17
CA LEU A 32 11.46 -10.64 2.53
C LEU A 32 10.63 -9.74 3.45
N ALA A 33 9.41 -9.41 3.03
CA ALA A 33 8.44 -8.74 3.88
C ALA A 33 7.46 -9.79 4.42
N ILE A 34 7.31 -9.85 5.74
CA ILE A 34 6.40 -10.77 6.42
C ILE A 34 5.27 -9.96 7.02
N PHE A 35 4.04 -10.40 6.75
CA PHE A 35 2.82 -9.80 7.26
C PHE A 35 2.02 -10.82 8.07
N ASP A 36 1.43 -10.36 9.17
CA ASP A 36 0.42 -11.08 9.94
C ASP A 36 -0.89 -10.31 9.83
N GLN A 37 -1.90 -10.89 9.18
CA GLN A 37 -3.22 -10.26 8.96
C GLN A 37 -3.15 -8.82 8.41
N GLY A 38 -2.23 -8.56 7.47
CA GLY A 38 -2.02 -7.22 6.88
C GLY A 38 -1.14 -6.27 7.70
N THR A 39 -0.69 -6.68 8.87
CA THR A 39 0.27 -5.96 9.72
C THR A 39 1.68 -6.44 9.43
N ALA A 40 2.60 -5.54 9.09
CA ALA A 40 4.01 -5.91 8.93
C ALA A 40 4.59 -6.26 10.30
N VAL A 41 5.37 -7.34 10.38
CA VAL A 41 6.02 -7.79 11.62
C VAL A 41 7.12 -6.80 11.99
N ALA A 42 6.73 -5.80 12.80
CA ALA A 42 7.51 -4.77 13.49
C ALA A 42 8.66 -4.11 12.71
N LEU A 43 8.45 -2.89 12.18
CA LEU A 43 9.52 -2.06 11.63
C LEU A 43 9.32 -0.57 11.99
N TYR A 44 10.03 -0.14 13.03
CA TYR A 44 9.92 1.19 13.64
C TYR A 44 11.18 2.03 13.46
N HIS A 45 11.03 3.34 13.44
CA HIS A 45 12.16 4.27 13.46
C HIS A 45 11.79 5.63 14.05
N THR A 46 12.80 6.33 14.59
CA THR A 46 12.65 7.63 15.30
C THR A 46 12.90 8.85 14.42
N LYS A 47 13.30 8.69 13.15
CA LYS A 47 13.35 9.83 12.22
C LYS A 47 12.02 9.94 11.47
N ARG A 48 11.66 11.19 11.15
CA ARG A 48 10.46 11.54 10.38
C ARG A 48 10.39 10.86 9.02
N LEU A 49 11.51 10.75 8.30
CA LEU A 49 11.51 10.14 6.97
C LEU A 49 11.49 8.62 7.07
N ALA A 50 10.60 8.00 6.29
CA ALA A 50 10.53 6.55 6.15
C ALA A 50 11.86 6.00 5.63
N SER A 51 12.32 4.92 6.27
CA SER A 51 13.51 4.21 5.81
C SER A 51 13.25 3.46 4.49
N PRO A 52 14.29 3.09 3.74
CA PRO A 52 14.14 2.24 2.56
C PRO A 52 13.37 0.95 2.83
N GLY A 53 13.60 0.31 3.98
CA GLY A 53 12.87 -0.89 4.40
C GLY A 53 11.37 -0.65 4.57
N GLN A 54 10.97 0.46 5.20
CA GLN A 54 9.56 0.83 5.35
C GLN A 54 8.91 1.10 4.00
N ARG A 55 9.65 1.72 3.07
CA ARG A 55 9.16 1.95 1.71
C ARG A 55 8.98 0.64 0.93
N ILE A 56 9.87 -0.34 1.12
CA ILE A 56 9.73 -1.70 0.55
C ILE A 56 8.47 -2.39 1.07
N VAL A 57 8.20 -2.28 2.37
CA VAL A 57 6.97 -2.83 2.96
C VAL A 57 5.73 -2.20 2.33
N LEU A 58 5.72 -0.88 2.12
CA LEU A 58 4.61 -0.19 1.44
C LEU A 58 4.45 -0.62 -0.02
N TYR A 59 5.55 -0.85 -0.76
CA TYR A 59 5.46 -1.44 -2.10
C TYR A 59 4.82 -2.83 -2.11
N ALA A 60 5.16 -3.66 -1.13
CA ALA A 60 4.58 -5.00 -1.00
C ALA A 60 3.09 -4.94 -0.60
N LYS A 61 2.74 -4.00 0.29
CA LYS A 61 1.40 -3.91 0.89
C LYS A 61 0.39 -3.13 0.05
N GLU A 62 0.77 -1.98 -0.49
CA GLU A 62 -0.16 -1.02 -1.11
C GLU A 62 0.03 -0.89 -2.62
N ARG A 63 1.24 -1.18 -3.13
CA ARG A 63 1.66 -1.15 -4.56
C ARG A 63 1.51 0.22 -5.29
N GLY A 64 0.68 1.13 -4.78
CA GLY A 64 0.46 2.48 -5.27
C GLY A 64 -0.29 3.35 -4.28
N CYS A 65 -0.86 4.45 -4.76
CA CYS A 65 -1.56 5.42 -3.91
C CYS A 65 -2.76 4.75 -3.24
N SER A 66 -2.88 4.89 -1.92
CA SER A 66 -3.96 4.25 -1.17
C SER A 66 -5.30 5.00 -1.23
N ALA A 67 -5.34 6.18 -1.85
CA ALA A 67 -6.57 6.96 -2.02
C ALA A 67 -7.56 6.20 -2.92
N PRO A 68 -8.84 6.09 -2.55
CA PRO A 68 -9.85 5.31 -3.28
C PRO A 68 -9.89 5.64 -4.78
N GLY A 69 -9.74 4.61 -5.61
CA GLY A 69 -9.81 4.72 -7.07
C GLY A 69 -8.60 5.36 -7.76
N CYS A 70 -7.55 5.73 -7.01
CA CYS A 70 -6.32 6.24 -7.61
C CYS A 70 -5.51 5.08 -8.24
N ASP A 71 -4.99 5.31 -9.45
CA ASP A 71 -4.18 4.34 -10.20
C ASP A 71 -2.69 4.64 -10.18
N VAL A 72 -2.28 5.72 -9.49
CA VAL A 72 -0.89 6.17 -9.43
C VAL A 72 -0.03 5.14 -8.69
N SER A 73 0.97 4.61 -9.38
CA SER A 73 1.89 3.61 -8.83
C SER A 73 2.77 4.15 -7.70
N GLY A 74 3.32 3.24 -6.89
CA GLY A 74 4.09 3.60 -5.70
C GLY A 74 5.36 4.42 -6.02
N TYR A 75 5.89 4.31 -7.24
CA TYR A 75 7.01 5.12 -7.72
C TYR A 75 6.73 6.62 -7.68
N TYR A 76 5.47 7.02 -7.87
CA TYR A 76 5.03 8.42 -7.85
C TYR A 76 4.33 8.79 -6.54
N CYS A 77 4.51 7.97 -5.50
CA CYS A 77 3.93 8.21 -4.18
C CYS A 77 4.98 8.68 -3.17
N GLU A 78 4.55 9.55 -2.29
CA GLU A 78 5.24 9.91 -1.06
C GLU A 78 4.76 9.00 0.07
N VAL A 79 5.56 8.89 1.13
CA VAL A 79 5.14 8.17 2.35
C VAL A 79 4.49 9.16 3.30
N HIS A 80 3.22 8.92 3.59
CA HIS A 80 2.37 9.70 4.47
C HIS A 80 2.21 8.99 5.82
N HIS A 81 2.26 9.74 6.92
CA HIS A 81 1.87 9.22 8.24
C HIS A 81 0.38 9.40 8.44
N CYS A 82 -0.35 8.32 8.75
CA CYS A 82 -1.77 8.40 9.08
C CYS A 82 -1.99 9.16 10.40
N THR A 83 -1.17 8.87 11.42
CA THR A 83 -1.05 9.74 12.60
C THR A 83 0.07 10.75 12.35
N PRO A 84 -0.18 12.07 12.37
CA PRO A 84 0.85 13.06 12.10
C PRO A 84 2.12 12.83 12.93
N TYR A 85 3.29 12.87 12.29
CA TYR A 85 4.58 12.64 12.98
C TYR A 85 4.77 13.56 14.20
N ALA A 86 4.29 14.80 14.13
CA ALA A 86 4.34 15.74 15.25
C ALA A 86 3.58 15.25 16.50
N THR A 87 2.63 14.33 16.33
CA THR A 87 1.82 13.74 17.39
C THR A 87 2.43 12.42 17.89
N CYS A 88 2.83 11.51 17.00
CA CYS A 88 3.29 10.17 17.39
C CYS A 88 4.81 10.07 17.62
N GLY A 89 5.61 10.99 17.07
CA GLY A 89 7.08 11.02 17.22
C GLY A 89 7.82 9.81 16.64
N THR A 90 7.11 8.95 15.91
CA THR A 90 7.65 7.69 15.38
C THR A 90 7.20 7.50 13.94
N THR A 91 7.99 6.75 13.20
CA THR A 91 7.64 6.28 11.86
C THR A 91 7.43 4.78 11.99
N ASP A 92 6.19 4.37 12.26
CA ASP A 92 5.76 2.97 12.29
C ASP A 92 5.20 2.60 10.92
N VAL A 93 5.77 1.59 10.27
CA VAL A 93 5.32 1.12 8.95
C VAL A 93 3.84 0.75 8.91
N ASN A 94 3.26 0.35 10.04
CA ASN A 94 1.84 0.01 10.14
C ASN A 94 0.93 1.23 10.21
N ASP A 95 1.47 2.42 10.50
CA ASP A 95 0.79 3.73 10.50
C ASP A 95 1.26 4.63 9.32
N LEU A 96 1.93 4.04 8.33
CA LEU A 96 2.33 4.70 7.09
C LEU A 96 1.49 4.26 5.90
N THR A 97 1.38 5.13 4.90
CA THR A 97 0.71 4.83 3.63
C THR A 97 1.35 5.58 2.46
N PHE A 98 1.16 5.09 1.24
CA PHE A 98 1.49 5.80 0.01
C PHE A 98 0.40 6.79 -0.38
N ALA A 99 0.80 8.03 -0.65
CA ALA A 99 -0.04 9.05 -1.25
C ALA A 99 0.68 9.73 -2.42
N CYS A 100 0.03 9.82 -3.58
CA CYS A 100 0.62 10.51 -4.73
C CYS A 100 0.66 12.02 -4.52
N GLY A 101 1.39 12.75 -5.39
CA GLY A 101 1.49 14.21 -5.30
C GLY A 101 0.14 14.96 -5.35
N GLY A 102 -0.91 14.35 -5.91
CA GLY A 102 -2.27 14.91 -5.88
C GLY A 102 -3.00 14.67 -4.55
N HIS A 103 -2.83 13.49 -3.93
CA HIS A 103 -3.57 13.10 -2.73
C HIS A 103 -2.83 13.40 -1.42
N HIS A 104 -1.49 13.43 -1.41
CA HIS A 104 -0.71 13.76 -0.23
C HIS A 104 -1.12 15.13 0.36
N PRO A 105 -1.28 16.22 -0.45
CA PRO A 105 -1.76 17.49 0.06
C PRO A 105 -3.20 17.46 0.58
N LEU A 106 -4.06 16.56 0.08
CA LEU A 106 -5.44 16.44 0.55
C LEU A 106 -5.50 15.80 1.93
N ALA A 107 -4.65 14.81 2.20
CA ALA A 107 -4.52 14.18 3.53
C ALA A 107 -4.04 15.18 4.61
N GLU A 108 -3.39 16.28 4.21
CA GLU A 108 -3.03 17.37 5.10
C GLU A 108 -4.12 18.47 5.17
N LYS A 109 -5.11 18.43 4.29
CA LYS A 109 -6.10 19.50 4.06
C LYS A 109 -7.53 18.96 4.02
N GLY A 110 -8.01 18.50 5.18
CA GLY A 110 -9.42 18.21 5.43
C GLY A 110 -9.83 16.75 5.17
N TRP A 111 -9.03 15.97 4.44
CA TRP A 111 -9.14 14.51 4.47
C TRP A 111 -8.33 13.97 5.64
N THR A 112 -8.82 12.90 6.26
CA THR A 112 -8.08 12.18 7.31
C THR A 112 -7.79 10.78 6.82
N THR A 113 -6.59 10.27 7.09
CA THR A 113 -6.26 8.87 6.82
C THR A 113 -6.14 8.08 8.12
N ARG A 114 -6.53 6.80 8.09
CA ARG A 114 -6.31 5.88 9.20
C ARG A 114 -6.14 4.45 8.71
N LYS A 115 -5.58 3.59 9.54
CA LYS A 115 -5.47 2.15 9.27
C LYS A 115 -6.64 1.43 9.90
N ASN A 116 -7.33 0.60 9.12
CA ASN A 116 -8.40 -0.24 9.66
C ASN A 116 -7.83 -1.53 10.28
N THR A 117 -8.72 -2.41 10.77
CA THR A 117 -8.33 -3.67 11.43
C THR A 117 -7.67 -4.70 10.51
N THR A 118 -7.81 -4.56 9.18
CA THR A 118 -7.13 -5.40 8.18
C THR A 118 -5.83 -4.77 7.68
N GLY A 119 -5.46 -3.61 8.23
CA GLY A 119 -4.27 -2.86 7.86
C GLY A 119 -4.41 -2.03 6.58
N ASP A 120 -5.58 -1.99 5.94
CA ASP A 120 -5.83 -1.15 4.77
C ASP A 120 -5.98 0.33 5.21
N THR A 121 -5.55 1.25 4.33
CA THR A 121 -5.70 2.69 4.58
C THR A 121 -7.10 3.15 4.19
N GLU A 122 -7.81 3.73 5.14
CA GLU A 122 -9.06 4.45 4.91
C GLU A 122 -8.80 5.94 4.73
N TRP A 123 -9.38 6.52 3.68
CA TRP A 123 -9.42 7.95 3.42
C TRP A 123 -10.80 8.50 3.74
N ILE A 124 -10.88 9.29 4.80
CA ILE A 124 -12.12 9.86 5.32
C ILE A 124 -12.26 11.30 4.80
N PRO A 125 -13.29 11.60 3.99
CA PRO A 125 -13.56 12.95 3.50
C PRO A 125 -14.05 13.86 4.63
N PRO A 126 -13.98 15.19 4.44
CA PRO A 126 -14.73 16.10 5.30
C PRO A 126 -16.26 15.88 5.12
N PRO A 127 -17.09 16.18 6.14
CA PRO A 127 -18.51 15.79 6.14
C PRO A 127 -19.34 16.25 4.92
N HIS A 128 -19.00 17.40 4.35
CA HIS A 128 -19.71 17.96 3.19
C HIS A 128 -19.35 17.27 1.86
N LEU A 129 -18.29 16.45 1.83
CA LEU A 129 -17.89 15.61 0.70
C LEU A 129 -18.15 14.11 1.01
N ASP A 130 -18.83 13.81 2.11
CA ASP A 130 -19.12 12.43 2.48
C ASP A 130 -20.48 11.99 1.93
N HIS A 131 -20.44 11.15 0.91
CA HIS A 131 -21.61 10.67 0.17
C HIS A 131 -21.69 9.13 0.14
N GLY A 132 -20.97 8.45 1.04
CA GLY A 132 -20.93 6.99 1.11
C GLY A 132 -19.98 6.34 0.11
N GLN A 133 -19.05 7.10 -0.47
CA GLN A 133 -18.00 6.55 -1.35
C GLN A 133 -17.06 5.57 -0.61
N PRO A 134 -16.41 4.64 -1.32
CA PRO A 134 -15.41 3.75 -0.74
C PRO A 134 -14.30 4.51 0.01
N ARG A 135 -13.82 3.91 1.09
CA ARG A 135 -12.76 4.49 1.93
C ARG A 135 -11.38 3.92 1.61
N THR A 136 -11.31 2.74 1.02
CA THR A 136 -10.07 2.04 0.69
C THR A 136 -9.87 1.98 -0.83
N ASN A 137 -8.63 1.76 -1.26
CA ASN A 137 -8.30 1.55 -2.67
C ASN A 137 -8.05 0.07 -2.97
N SER A 138 -8.89 -0.51 -3.83
CA SER A 138 -8.74 -1.88 -4.31
C SER A 138 -8.10 -1.97 -5.71
N PHE A 139 -7.86 -0.84 -6.39
CA PHE A 139 -7.31 -0.80 -7.76
C PHE A 139 -5.99 -1.57 -7.89
N HIS A 140 -5.09 -1.41 -6.91
CA HIS A 140 -3.79 -2.06 -6.93
C HIS A 140 -3.81 -3.53 -6.46
N HIS A 141 -4.96 -4.00 -5.97
CA HIS A 141 -5.18 -5.35 -5.45
C HIS A 141 -6.42 -6.00 -6.08
N PRO A 142 -6.46 -6.16 -7.41
CA PRO A 142 -7.62 -6.75 -8.09
C PRO A 142 -7.92 -8.17 -7.59
N GLU A 143 -6.93 -8.89 -7.08
CA GLU A 143 -7.11 -10.21 -6.49
C GLU A 143 -8.06 -10.23 -5.28
N LYS A 144 -8.23 -9.11 -4.56
CA LYS A 144 -9.16 -9.02 -3.42
C LYS A 144 -10.62 -9.16 -3.85
N HIS A 145 -10.96 -8.75 -5.08
CA HIS A 145 -12.31 -8.92 -5.64
C HIS A 145 -12.56 -10.33 -6.16
N LEU A 146 -11.50 -11.07 -6.49
CA LEU A 146 -11.60 -12.43 -7.02
C LEU A 146 -11.66 -13.48 -5.91
N ALA A 147 -11.14 -13.16 -4.72
CA ALA A 147 -11.15 -14.06 -3.57
C ALA A 147 -12.53 -14.19 -2.91
N GLU A 148 -13.47 -13.28 -3.18
CA GLU A 148 -14.82 -13.31 -2.61
C GLU A 148 -15.70 -14.45 -3.18
N GLU A 149 -15.28 -15.14 -4.25
CA GLU A 149 -16.06 -16.20 -4.91
C GLU A 149 -15.78 -17.63 -4.39
N ASP A 150 -14.75 -17.86 -3.57
CA ASP A 150 -14.33 -19.23 -3.15
C ASP A 150 -14.77 -19.62 -1.72
N ASP A 151 -15.39 -18.71 -0.97
CA ASP A 151 -15.86 -18.94 0.41
C ASP A 151 -17.34 -19.39 0.48
N GLY A 152 -17.80 -20.15 -0.51
CA GLY A 152 -19.19 -20.58 -0.60
C GLY A 152 -19.45 -21.94 -1.24
N ASP A 153 -19.12 -23.04 -0.55
CA ASP A 153 -20.07 -24.15 -0.29
C ASP A 153 -19.51 -25.10 0.82
N PRO A 154 -20.36 -25.69 1.70
CA PRO A 154 -19.97 -26.66 2.74
C PRO A 154 -19.52 -28.04 2.25
#